data_AF-A0A7S1B6F7-F1
#
_entry.id   AF-A0A7S1B6F7-F1
#
_cell.length_a   1.000
_cell.length_b   1.000
_cell.length_c   1.000
_cell.angle_alpha   90.00
_cell.angle_beta   90.00
_cell.angle_gamma   90.00
#
_symmetry.space_group_name_H-M   'P 1'
#
loop_
_entity.id
_entity.type
_entity.pdbx_description
1 polymer ?
#
loop_
_entity_poly.entity_id
_entity_poly.type
_entity_poly.pdbx_seq_one_letter_code
_entity_poly.pdbx_strand_id
1 'polypeptide(L)'
;GDHLRDDAGWDEDGWRTRIADAYAVCLFVPLVDLDDATGFTQFWPGSHVSRSLVGFGGVAEATQATLDGKCRAGDGIFYDYRLLHRGMPNRSNILRPVIQIIFKKKW
;
A
#
# COMPACT_ATOMS: atom_id res chain seq x y z
N GLY A 1 -3.82 1.95 6.60
CA GLY A 1 -3.99 2.92 7.70
C GLY A 1 -2.93 3.99 7.56
N ASP A 2 -3.10 5.15 8.20
CA ASP A 2 -2.00 6.12 8.25
C ASP A 2 -0.91 5.57 9.19
N HIS A 3 0.27 5.38 8.62
CA HIS A 3 1.37 4.61 9.19
C HIS A 3 2.59 5.50 9.45
N LEU A 4 2.48 6.81 9.29
CA LEU A 4 3.58 7.77 9.38
C LEU A 4 3.89 8.20 10.82
N ARG A 5 3.79 7.29 11.81
CA ARG A 5 3.56 7.66 13.22
C ARG A 5 4.77 8.10 14.04
N ASP A 6 6.03 7.95 13.62
CA ASP A 6 7.17 8.45 14.42
C ASP A 6 8.26 9.16 13.58
N ASP A 7 8.89 10.13 14.24
CA ASP A 7 10.10 10.90 13.88
C ASP A 7 10.00 11.99 12.80
N ALA A 8 9.54 13.19 13.19
CA ALA A 8 10.05 14.49 12.71
C ALA A 8 9.29 15.64 13.39
N GLY A 9 10.00 16.72 13.73
CA GLY A 9 9.42 17.93 14.31
C GLY A 9 8.25 18.48 13.50
N TRP A 10 7.39 19.24 14.16
CA TRP A 10 6.21 19.88 13.58
C TRP A 10 6.61 21.21 12.91
N ASP A 11 6.07 21.50 11.74
CA ASP A 11 6.09 22.83 11.14
C ASP A 11 5.03 23.74 11.76
N GLU A 12 5.02 25.01 11.35
CA GLU A 12 4.14 26.06 11.86
C GLU A 12 2.64 25.74 11.65
N ASP A 13 2.34 24.86 10.69
CA ASP A 13 0.99 24.41 10.33
C ASP A 13 0.59 23.12 11.08
N GLY A 14 1.41 22.62 12.01
CA GLY A 14 1.13 21.42 12.80
C GLY A 14 1.38 20.12 12.04
N TRP A 15 2.31 20.12 11.08
CA TRP A 15 2.64 18.97 10.25
C TRP A 15 4.08 18.51 10.35
N ARG A 16 4.33 17.21 10.16
CA ARG A 16 5.69 16.66 10.20
C ARG A 16 6.58 17.20 9.09
N THR A 17 7.74 17.73 9.46
CA THR A 17 8.80 18.32 8.60
C THR A 17 9.55 17.31 7.75
N ARG A 18 9.45 16.00 8.03
CA ARG A 18 10.09 14.94 7.26
C ARG A 18 9.18 13.71 7.19
N ILE A 19 9.32 12.93 6.11
CA ILE A 19 8.69 11.62 5.98
C ILE A 19 9.44 10.66 6.92
N ALA A 20 8.69 9.90 7.72
CA ALA A 20 9.24 8.88 8.62
C ALA A 20 10.16 7.91 7.87
N ASP A 21 11.19 7.34 8.49
CA ASP A 21 12.04 6.34 7.85
C ASP A 21 11.26 5.02 7.58
N ALA A 22 11.77 4.19 6.65
CA ALA A 22 11.22 2.86 6.42
C ALA A 22 11.39 1.99 7.69
N TYR A 23 10.26 1.55 8.26
CA TYR A 23 10.25 0.83 9.54
C TYR A 23 9.66 -0.59 9.44
N ALA A 24 8.95 -0.90 8.37
CA ALA A 24 8.40 -2.23 8.11
C ALA A 24 8.17 -2.48 6.62
N VAL A 25 8.22 -3.75 6.23
CA VAL A 25 7.86 -4.26 4.91
C VAL A 25 6.77 -5.32 5.07
N CYS A 26 5.73 -5.23 4.25
CA CYS A 26 4.70 -6.25 4.15
C CYS A 26 5.06 -7.23 3.02
N LEU A 27 5.07 -8.53 3.32
CA LEU A 27 4.92 -9.59 2.33
C LEU A 27 3.45 -9.98 2.24
N PHE A 28 2.89 -9.82 1.05
CA PHE A 28 1.51 -10.11 0.72
C PHE A 28 1.48 -11.31 -0.23
N VAL A 29 0.88 -12.41 0.22
CA VAL A 29 0.82 -13.68 -0.53
C VAL A 29 -0.65 -14.06 -0.71
N PRO A 30 -1.18 -14.04 -1.94
CA PRO A 30 -2.56 -14.43 -2.18
C PRO A 30 -2.68 -15.96 -2.21
N LEU A 31 -3.81 -16.48 -1.73
CA LEU A 31 -4.11 -17.91 -1.76
C LEU A 31 -5.01 -18.31 -2.94
N VAL A 32 -5.37 -17.32 -3.76
CA VAL A 32 -6.10 -17.45 -5.03
C VAL A 32 -5.47 -16.50 -6.04
N ASP A 33 -5.74 -16.68 -7.32
CA ASP A 33 -5.29 -15.71 -8.34
C ASP A 33 -5.98 -14.36 -8.12
N LEU A 34 -5.22 -13.27 -8.25
CA LEU A 34 -5.69 -11.90 -8.17
C LEU A 34 -5.81 -11.30 -9.57
N ASP A 35 -7.04 -11.10 -10.02
CA ASP A 35 -7.35 -10.56 -11.34
C ASP A 35 -8.56 -9.62 -11.29
N ASP A 36 -9.09 -9.24 -12.46
CA ASP A 36 -10.26 -8.35 -12.54
C ASP A 36 -11.56 -8.98 -12.02
N ALA A 37 -11.64 -10.31 -11.91
CA ALA A 37 -12.81 -11.02 -11.40
C ALA A 37 -12.75 -11.18 -9.88
N THR A 38 -11.65 -11.68 -9.35
CA THR A 38 -11.45 -11.91 -7.90
C THR A 38 -11.08 -10.63 -7.16
N GLY A 39 -10.63 -9.62 -7.89
CA GLY A 39 -10.13 -8.34 -7.40
C GLY A 39 -8.69 -8.46 -6.91
N PHE A 40 -7.92 -7.39 -7.07
CA PHE A 40 -6.50 -7.32 -6.69
C PHE A 40 -6.21 -6.17 -5.73
N THR A 41 -4.96 -6.03 -5.27
CA THR A 41 -4.51 -4.85 -4.53
C THR A 41 -3.93 -3.84 -5.50
N GLN A 42 -4.42 -2.61 -5.46
CA GLN A 42 -3.88 -1.50 -6.23
C GLN A 42 -2.93 -0.68 -5.36
N PHE A 43 -1.80 -0.25 -5.93
CA PHE A 43 -0.73 0.48 -5.23
C PHE A 43 -0.51 1.86 -5.85
N TRP A 44 -0.03 2.81 -5.05
CA TRP A 44 0.37 4.16 -5.47
C TRP A 44 1.89 4.30 -5.38
N PRO A 45 2.64 3.95 -6.45
CA PRO A 45 4.10 4.06 -6.45
C PRO A 45 4.60 5.42 -5.97
N GLY A 46 5.64 5.41 -5.14
CA GLY A 46 6.27 6.63 -4.61
C GLY A 46 5.55 7.29 -3.43
N SER A 47 4.32 6.90 -3.08
CA SER A 47 3.59 7.56 -1.96
C SER A 47 4.24 7.37 -0.58
N HIS A 48 5.10 6.36 -0.43
CA HIS A 48 5.87 6.07 0.78
C HIS A 48 7.10 6.98 0.95
N VAL A 49 7.47 7.74 -0.08
CA VAL A 49 8.62 8.69 -0.09
C VAL A 49 8.24 10.09 -0.53
N SER A 50 6.97 10.35 -0.86
CA SER A 50 6.47 11.67 -1.24
C SER A 50 5.16 11.99 -0.54
N ARG A 51 5.22 12.96 0.37
CA ARG A 51 4.07 13.47 1.12
C ARG A 51 3.04 14.11 0.21
N SER A 52 3.48 14.77 -0.87
CA SER A 52 2.61 15.39 -1.86
C SER A 52 1.73 14.38 -2.60
N LEU A 53 1.98 13.08 -2.47
CA LEU A 53 1.12 12.04 -3.04
C LEU A 53 0.07 11.52 -2.02
N VAL A 54 0.20 11.88 -0.74
CA VAL A 54 -0.77 11.53 0.30
C VAL A 54 -2.03 12.38 0.09
N GLY A 55 -3.20 11.73 -0.04
CA GLY A 55 -4.48 12.41 -0.30
C GLY A 55 -4.80 12.65 -1.77
N PHE A 56 -3.87 12.39 -2.70
CA PHE A 56 -4.08 12.50 -4.15
C PHE A 56 -4.83 11.31 -4.76
N GLY A 57 -5.47 10.46 -3.95
CA GLY A 57 -6.09 9.20 -4.40
C GLY A 57 -6.92 9.37 -5.69
N GLY A 58 -7.87 10.30 -5.70
CA GLY A 58 -8.71 10.57 -6.87
C GLY A 58 -7.96 11.13 -8.09
N VAL A 59 -6.90 11.92 -7.89
CA VAL A 59 -6.07 12.43 -9.00
C VAL A 59 -5.22 11.32 -9.58
N ALA A 60 -4.57 10.51 -8.73
CA ALA A 60 -3.75 9.40 -9.17
C ALA A 60 -4.58 8.34 -9.93
N GLU A 61 -5.84 8.14 -9.55
CA GLU A 61 -6.78 7.32 -10.34
C GLU A 61 -7.09 7.95 -11.70
N ALA A 62 -7.41 9.24 -11.73
CA ALA A 62 -7.71 9.97 -12.96
C ALA A 62 -6.51 10.01 -13.92
N THR A 63 -5.29 10.03 -13.40
CA THR A 63 -4.05 10.03 -14.19
C THR A 63 -3.47 8.63 -14.41
N GLN A 64 -4.14 7.56 -13.98
CA GLN A 64 -3.65 6.17 -14.07
C GLN A 64 -2.25 5.99 -13.46
N ALA A 65 -1.93 6.75 -12.42
CA ALA A 65 -0.65 6.68 -11.71
C ALA A 65 -0.60 5.55 -10.66
N THR A 66 -1.51 4.58 -10.78
CA THR A 66 -1.62 3.41 -9.89
C THR A 66 -1.06 2.17 -10.57
N LEU A 67 -0.56 1.23 -9.76
CA LEU A 67 -0.12 -0.08 -10.21
C LEU A 67 -1.08 -1.17 -9.73
N ASP A 68 -1.59 -1.95 -10.66
CA ASP A 68 -2.46 -3.08 -10.37
C ASP A 68 -1.62 -4.31 -9.97
N GLY A 69 -1.71 -4.71 -8.71
CA GLY A 69 -1.03 -5.89 -8.16
C GLY A 69 -1.71 -7.20 -8.52
N LYS A 70 -1.98 -7.43 -9.81
CA LYS A 70 -2.47 -8.71 -10.32
C LYS A 70 -1.35 -9.74 -10.28
N CYS A 71 -1.62 -10.90 -9.71
CA CYS A 71 -0.62 -11.96 -9.51
C CYS A 71 -1.31 -13.31 -9.31
N ARG A 72 -0.53 -14.39 -9.35
CA ARG A 72 -1.03 -15.76 -9.16
C ARG A 72 -1.02 -16.16 -7.70
N ALA A 73 -1.83 -17.16 -7.36
CA ALA A 73 -1.79 -17.81 -6.06
C ALA A 73 -0.35 -18.25 -5.71
N GLY A 74 0.11 -17.87 -4.51
CA GLY A 74 1.46 -18.15 -4.03
C GLY A 74 2.54 -17.14 -4.42
N ASP A 75 2.27 -16.19 -5.33
CA ASP A 75 3.22 -15.11 -5.62
C ASP A 75 3.42 -14.21 -4.40
N GLY A 76 4.64 -13.68 -4.22
CA GLY A 76 4.94 -12.75 -3.14
C GLY A 76 5.01 -11.30 -3.62
N ILE A 77 4.15 -10.43 -3.11
CA ILE A 77 4.27 -8.98 -3.30
C ILE A 77 4.89 -8.38 -2.04
N PHE A 78 6.07 -7.77 -2.20
CA PHE A 78 6.71 -6.99 -1.14
C PHE A 78 6.45 -5.51 -1.35
N TYR A 79 6.04 -4.81 -0.28
CA TYR A 79 5.91 -3.36 -0.31
C TYR A 79 6.27 -2.73 1.03
N ASP A 80 6.78 -1.49 0.97
CA ASP A 80 6.99 -0.66 2.15
C ASP A 80 5.64 -0.44 2.84
N TYR A 81 5.58 -0.66 4.16
CA TYR A 81 4.33 -0.62 4.91
C TYR A 81 3.61 0.75 4.87
N ARG A 82 4.32 1.82 4.51
CA ARG A 82 3.79 3.19 4.33
C ARG A 82 3.20 3.42 2.93
N LEU A 83 3.44 2.53 1.97
CA LEU A 83 2.93 2.66 0.60
C LEU A 83 1.40 2.66 0.63
N LEU A 84 0.78 3.65 0.00
CA LEU A 84 -0.67 3.73 -0.12
C LEU A 84 -1.12 2.63 -1.06
N HIS A 85 -2.17 1.93 -0.65
CA HIS A 85 -2.75 0.82 -1.38
C HIS A 85 -4.22 0.66 -1.01
N ARG A 86 -4.98 0.02 -1.89
CA ARG A 86 -6.38 -0.36 -1.64
C ARG A 86 -6.70 -1.72 -2.24
N GLY A 87 -7.70 -2.38 -1.69
CA GLY A 87 -8.30 -3.54 -2.33
C GLY A 87 -9.27 -3.10 -3.43
N MET A 88 -9.18 -3.73 -4.59
CA MET A 88 -10.18 -3.61 -5.65
C MET A 88 -11.35 -4.55 -5.39
N PRO A 89 -12.56 -4.24 -5.91
CA PRO A 89 -13.75 -5.05 -5.70
C PRO A 89 -13.55 -6.50 -6.15
N ASN A 90 -14.00 -7.45 -5.33
CA ASN A 90 -14.17 -8.84 -5.75
C ASN A 90 -15.56 -8.98 -6.38
N ARG A 91 -15.60 -9.30 -7.68
CA ARG A 91 -16.85 -9.48 -8.46
C ARG A 91 -17.17 -10.95 -8.73
N SER A 92 -16.38 -11.85 -8.16
CA SER A 92 -16.55 -13.30 -8.28
C SER A 92 -17.40 -13.86 -7.13
N ASN A 93 -17.67 -15.17 -7.19
CA ASN A 93 -18.31 -15.91 -6.11
C ASN A 93 -17.32 -16.66 -5.22
N ILE A 94 -16.01 -16.39 -5.35
CA ILE A 94 -14.98 -17.01 -4.51
C ILE A 94 -14.49 -16.04 -3.44
N LEU A 95 -14.09 -16.57 -2.29
CA LEU A 95 -13.37 -15.78 -1.29
C LEU A 95 -11.99 -15.41 -1.83
N ARG A 96 -11.51 -14.20 -1.49
CA ARG A 96 -10.15 -13.73 -1.80
C ARG A 96 -9.29 -13.65 -0.52
N PRO A 97 -8.87 -14.80 0.04
CA PRO A 97 -7.98 -14.81 1.20
C PRO A 97 -6.54 -14.48 0.80
N VAL A 98 -5.86 -13.76 1.69
CA VAL A 98 -4.46 -13.34 1.53
C VAL A 98 -3.76 -13.49 2.88
N ILE A 99 -2.51 -13.94 2.84
CA ILE A 99 -1.60 -13.91 3.98
C ILE A 99 -0.78 -12.61 3.92
N GLN A 100 -0.78 -11.86 5.02
CA GLN A 100 0.13 -10.72 5.22
C GLN A 100 1.13 -11.04 6.32
N ILE A 101 2.41 -10.94 6.01
CA ILE A 101 3.52 -11.09 6.95
C ILE A 101 4.24 -9.75 7.02
N ILE A 102 4.30 -9.15 8.20
CA ILE A 102 4.94 -7.85 8.39
C ILE A 102 6.30 -8.05 9.05
N PHE A 103 7.35 -7.73 8.31
CA PHE A 103 8.72 -7.66 8.82
C PHE A 103 8.97 -6.24 9.31
N LYS A 104 9.15 -6.07 10.62
CA LYS A 104 9.39 -4.77 11.26
C LYS A 104 10.83 -4.68 11.74
N LYS A 105 11.44 -3.49 11.63
CA LYS A 105 12.74 -3.20 12.25
C LYS A 105 12.66 -3.46 13.76
N LYS A 106 13.63 -4.21 14.29
CA LYS A 106 13.80 -4.41 15.74
C LYS A 106 14.35 -3.11 16.34
N TRP A 107 13.77 -2.67 17.45
CA TRP A 107 14.18 -1.47 18.16
C TRP A 107 15.21 -1.83 19.23
#